data_AF-A0A852U8W5-F1
#
_entry.id   AF-A0A852U8W5-F1
#
_cell.length_a   1.000
_cell.length_b   1.000
_cell.length_c   1.000
_cell.angle_alpha   90.00
_cell.angle_beta   90.00
_cell.angle_gamma   90.00
#
_symmetry.space_group_name_H-M   'P 1'
#
loop_
_entity.id
_entity.type
_entity.pdbx_description
1 polymer ?
#
loop_
_entity_poly.entity_id
_entity_poly.type
_entity_poly.pdbx_seq_one_letter_code
_entity_poly.pdbx_strand_id
1 'polypeptide(L)'
;MAVQLGRGLNSMECSLRLFSSGEPVNDAELLHSVARSILQLNGRADPDPRLPYPRPIIGSRSQLDVVSRELVDMMRALATARDDDRAVALAR
;
A
#
# COMPACT_ATOMS: atom_id res chain seq x y z
N MET A 1 -11.58 -3.00 -10.82
CA MET A 1 -10.79 -3.64 -9.73
C MET A 1 -11.12 -2.96 -8.43
N ALA A 2 -11.14 -3.71 -7.33
CA ALA A 2 -11.31 -3.16 -5.98
C ALA A 2 -10.17 -3.64 -5.07
N VAL A 3 -9.89 -2.88 -4.01
CA VAL A 3 -8.86 -3.19 -3.02
C VAL A 3 -9.51 -3.18 -1.64
N GLN A 4 -9.27 -4.23 -0.86
CA GLN A 4 -9.68 -4.30 0.54
C GLN A 4 -8.44 -4.16 1.42
N LEU A 5 -8.47 -3.19 2.34
CA LEU A 5 -7.49 -3.08 3.42
C LEU A 5 -8.01 -3.85 4.65
N GLY A 6 -7.11 -4.55 5.31
CA GLY A 6 -7.42 -5.43 6.41
C GLY A 6 -6.28 -5.54 7.41
N ARG A 7 -6.44 -6.52 8.29
CA ARG A 7 -5.39 -6.98 9.20
C ARG A 7 -4.93 -8.36 8.73
N GLY A 8 -3.62 -8.60 8.76
CA GLY A 8 -3.04 -9.89 8.42
C GLY A 8 -3.56 -11.02 9.33
N LEU A 9 -3.60 -12.24 8.80
CA LEU A 9 -3.98 -13.42 9.57
C LEU A 9 -2.93 -13.64 10.68
N ASN A 10 -3.38 -13.76 11.94
CA ASN A 10 -2.52 -13.91 13.13
C ASN A 10 -1.44 -12.83 13.28
N SER A 11 -1.66 -11.66 12.68
CA SER A 11 -0.73 -10.55 12.66
C SER A 11 -1.46 -9.28 13.08
N MET A 12 -0.77 -8.34 13.71
CA MET A 12 -1.29 -6.98 13.89
C MET A 12 -0.95 -6.09 12.69
N GLU A 13 -0.32 -6.61 11.65
CA GLU A 13 0.11 -5.81 10.52
C GLU A 13 -1.02 -5.60 9.51
N CYS A 14 -0.98 -4.47 8.80
CA CYS A 14 -1.94 -4.19 7.74
C CYS A 14 -1.74 -5.12 6.53
N SER A 15 -2.84 -5.60 5.96
CA SER A 15 -2.86 -6.42 4.75
C SER A 15 -3.74 -5.80 3.67
N LEU A 16 -3.51 -6.19 2.41
CA LEU A 16 -4.32 -5.81 1.27
C LEU A 16 -4.75 -7.04 0.48
N ARG A 17 -5.97 -7.00 -0.08
CA ARG A 17 -6.49 -8.01 -0.99
C ARG A 17 -7.07 -7.34 -2.23
N LEU A 18 -6.74 -7.87 -3.40
CA LEU A 18 -7.24 -7.37 -4.68
C LEU A 18 -8.46 -8.17 -5.11
N PHE A 19 -9.45 -7.48 -5.67
CA PHE A 19 -10.66 -8.07 -6.23
C PHE A 19 -10.83 -7.68 -7.70
N SER A 20 -11.18 -8.67 -8.52
CA SER A 20 -11.53 -8.50 -9.92
C SER A 20 -12.88 -9.16 -10.18
N SER A 21 -13.83 -8.41 -10.75
CA SER A 21 -15.20 -8.89 -10.98
C SER A 21 -15.90 -9.49 -9.76
N GLY A 22 -15.57 -8.99 -8.56
CA GLY A 22 -16.14 -9.47 -7.28
C GLY A 22 -15.35 -10.59 -6.62
N GLU A 23 -14.44 -11.25 -7.34
CA GLU A 23 -13.65 -12.37 -6.83
C GLU A 23 -12.25 -11.94 -6.40
N PRO A 24 -11.68 -12.56 -5.33
CA PRO A 24 -10.31 -12.29 -4.94
C PRO A 24 -9.34 -12.77 -6.03
N VAL A 25 -8.41 -11.91 -6.41
CA VAL A 25 -7.36 -12.24 -7.40
C VAL A 25 -6.29 -13.14 -6.77
N ASN A 26 -6.00 -12.89 -5.50
CA ASN A 26 -4.97 -13.54 -4.69
C ASN A 26 -5.38 -13.56 -3.21
N ASP A 27 -4.59 -14.29 -2.41
CA ASP A 27 -4.65 -14.18 -0.96
C ASP A 27 -4.30 -12.76 -0.48
N ALA A 28 -4.69 -12.45 0.76
CA ALA A 28 -4.35 -11.16 1.33
C ALA A 28 -2.85 -11.10 1.62
N GLU A 29 -2.18 -10.06 1.12
CA GLU A 29 -0.74 -9.85 1.30
C GLU A 29 -0.47 -8.75 2.32
N LEU A 30 0.63 -8.86 3.06
CA LEU A 30 1.02 -7.82 4.01
C LEU A 30 1.48 -6.57 3.26
N LEU A 31 1.00 -5.40 3.67
CA LEU A 31 1.24 -4.14 2.96
C LEU A 31 2.73 -3.81 2.85
N HIS A 32 3.51 -4.12 3.89
CA HIS A 32 4.97 -3.92 3.86
C HIS A 32 5.66 -4.83 2.83
N SER A 33 5.15 -6.04 2.62
CA SER A 33 5.70 -6.98 1.64
C SER A 33 5.46 -6.45 0.23
N VAL A 34 4.24 -5.97 -0.04
CA VAL A 34 3.90 -5.36 -1.33
C VAL A 34 4.75 -4.11 -1.59
N ALA A 35 4.91 -3.24 -0.59
CA ALA A 35 5.76 -2.05 -0.72
C ALA A 35 7.22 -2.42 -1.06
N ARG A 36 7.78 -3.42 -0.37
CA ARG A 36 9.12 -3.94 -0.64
C ARG A 36 9.25 -4.50 -2.06
N SER A 37 8.29 -5.31 -2.51
CA SER A 37 8.28 -5.86 -3.88
C SER A 37 8.22 -4.75 -4.93
N ILE A 38 7.42 -3.69 -4.71
CA ILE A 38 7.36 -2.53 -5.61
C ILE A 38 8.73 -1.84 -5.70
N LEU A 39 9.43 -1.61 -4.58
CA LEU A 39 10.77 -1.02 -4.63
C LEU A 39 11.76 -1.87 -5.42
N GLN A 40 11.79 -3.18 -5.16
CA GLN A 40 12.66 -4.12 -5.84
C GLN A 40 12.41 -4.16 -7.35
N LEU A 41 11.14 -4.19 -7.77
CA LEU A 41 10.74 -4.14 -9.18
C LEU A 41 11.18 -2.84 -9.88
N ASN A 42 11.32 -1.75 -9.13
CA ASN A 42 11.79 -0.46 -9.63
C ASN A 42 13.30 -0.25 -9.44
N GLY A 43 14.06 -1.30 -9.10
CA GLY A 43 15.51 -1.21 -8.88
C GLY A 43 15.91 -0.32 -7.69
N ARG A 44 14.98 -0.04 -6.77
CA ARG A 44 15.25 0.76 -5.58
C ARG A 44 15.69 -0.15 -4.43
N ALA A 45 16.69 0.32 -3.67
CA ALA A 45 17.12 -0.36 -2.46
C ALA A 45 15.99 -0.37 -1.41
N ASP A 46 16.00 -1.40 -0.56
CA ASP A 46 15.16 -1.43 0.65
C ASP A 46 15.48 -0.18 1.51
N PRO A 47 14.48 0.47 2.13
CA PRO A 47 14.72 1.54 3.08
C PRO A 47 15.51 0.94 4.25
N ASP A 48 16.79 1.31 4.36
CA ASP A 48 17.79 0.82 5.34
C ASP A 48 17.64 -0.67 5.76
N PRO A 49 18.49 -1.58 5.28
CA PRO A 49 18.45 -3.01 5.64
C PRO A 49 18.50 -3.30 7.16
N ARG A 50 18.92 -2.33 7.98
CA ARG A 50 19.02 -2.43 9.44
C ARG A 50 17.72 -2.05 10.15
N LEU A 51 16.79 -1.40 9.46
CA LEU A 51 15.49 -1.00 9.99
C LEU A 51 14.41 -1.89 9.37
N PRO A 52 13.54 -2.53 10.16
CA PRO A 52 12.40 -3.21 9.59
C PRO A 52 11.56 -2.19 8.84
N TYR A 53 11.09 -2.57 7.65
CA TYR A 53 10.13 -1.79 6.87
C TYR A 53 9.01 -1.28 7.80
N PRO A 54 8.54 -0.02 7.68
CA PRO A 54 7.50 0.49 8.55
C PRO A 54 6.27 -0.42 8.52
N ARG A 55 5.91 -0.98 9.69
CA ARG A 55 4.76 -1.87 9.87
C ARG A 55 3.75 -1.17 10.77
N PRO A 56 2.73 -0.49 10.22
CA PRO A 56 1.67 0.05 11.05
C PRO A 56 0.99 -1.11 11.79
N ILE A 57 1.09 -1.08 13.12
CA ILE A 57 0.49 -2.08 14.01
C ILE A 57 -0.97 -1.70 14.24
N ILE A 58 -1.87 -2.52 13.75
CA ILE A 58 -3.33 -2.43 13.84
C ILE A 58 -3.81 -3.24 15.05
N GLY A 59 -3.88 -2.59 16.21
CA GLY A 59 -4.34 -3.18 17.45
C GLY A 59 -5.86 -3.26 17.59
N SER A 60 -6.62 -2.50 16.78
CA SER A 60 -8.10 -2.47 16.86
C SER A 60 -8.78 -2.21 15.50
N ARG A 61 -10.09 -2.49 15.43
CA ARG A 61 -10.91 -2.21 14.24
C ARG A 61 -11.04 -0.71 13.96
N SER A 62 -11.19 0.12 15.00
CA SER A 62 -11.25 1.58 14.84
C SER A 62 -9.92 2.14 14.30
N GLN A 63 -8.80 1.59 14.77
CA GLN A 63 -7.48 1.97 14.25
C GLN A 63 -7.32 1.56 12.78
N LEU A 64 -7.86 0.40 12.38
CA LEU A 64 -7.85 -0.01 10.97
C LEU A 64 -8.62 0.97 10.09
N ASP A 65 -9.79 1.45 10.51
CA ASP A 65 -10.59 2.41 9.74
C ASP A 65 -9.80 3.73 9.55
N VAL A 66 -9.24 4.28 10.63
CA VAL A 66 -8.41 5.49 10.57
C VAL A 66 -7.21 5.31 9.64
N VAL A 67 -6.40 4.27 9.86
CA VAL A 67 -5.21 4.00 9.04
C VAL A 67 -5.59 3.76 7.58
N SER A 68 -6.73 3.10 7.32
CA SER A 68 -7.18 2.84 5.95
C SER A 68 -7.53 4.12 5.21
N ARG A 69 -8.15 5.10 5.88
CA ARG A 69 -8.47 6.40 5.30
C ARG A 69 -7.20 7.20 5.02
N GLU A 70 -6.30 7.27 5.99
CA GLU A 70 -5.01 7.96 5.83
C GLU A 70 -4.19 7.37 4.67
N LEU A 71 -4.17 6.04 4.52
CA LEU A 71 -3.49 5.38 3.40
C LEU A 71 -4.14 5.72 2.05
N VAL A 72 -5.47 5.71 1.97
CA VAL A 72 -6.19 6.06 0.74
C VAL A 72 -5.96 7.53 0.38
N ASP A 73 -6.00 8.44 1.35
CA ASP A 73 -5.76 9.86 1.14
C ASP A 73 -4.32 10.11 0.68
N MET A 74 -3.34 9.44 1.28
CA MET A 74 -1.94 9.50 0.86
C MET A 74 -1.76 8.96 -0.57
N MET A 75 -2.34 7.80 -0.89
CA MET A 75 -2.26 7.23 -2.24
C MET A 75 -2.92 8.15 -3.29
N ARG A 76 -4.04 8.79 -2.93
CA ARG A 76 -4.69 9.79 -3.80
C ARG A 76 -3.77 10.98 -4.04
N ALA A 77 -3.20 11.56 -2.99
CA ALA A 77 -2.28 12.69 -3.10
C ALA A 77 -1.06 12.37 -3.99
N LEU A 78 -0.49 11.17 -3.83
CA LEU A 78 0.62 10.69 -4.65
C LEU A 78 0.24 10.47 -6.12
N ALA A 79 -0.95 9.93 -6.37
CA ALA A 79 -1.46 9.74 -7.74
C ALA A 79 -1.62 11.10 -8.45
N THR A 80 -2.24 12.08 -7.78
CA THR A 80 -2.41 13.43 -8.32
C THR A 80 -1.05 14.10 -8.61
N ALA A 81 -0.11 14.06 -7.66
CA ALA A 81 1.20 14.66 -7.85
C ALA A 81 1.98 14.05 -9.03
N ARG A 82 1.83 12.73 -9.25
CA ARG A 82 2.48 12.02 -10.35
C ARG A 82 1.87 12.37 -11.72
N ASP A 83 0.57 12.62 -11.77
CA ASP A 83 -0.11 13.06 -12.99
C ASP A 83 0.33 14.48 -13.38
N ASP A 84 0.49 15.37 -12.39
CA ASP A 84 1.03 16.72 -12.61
C ASP A 84 2.46 16.67 -13.16
N ASP A 85 3.35 15.88 -12.56
CA ASP A 85 4.73 15.69 -13.05
C ASP A 85 4.76 15.13 -14.49
N ARG A 86 3.85 14.21 -14.81
CA ARG A 86 3.73 13.62 -16.16
C ARG A 86 3.19 14.63 -17.18
N ALA A 87 2.22 15.45 -16.80
CA ALA A 87 1.68 16.51 -17.65
C ALA A 87 2.74 17.56 -17.96
N VAL A 88 3.57 17.94 -16.97
CA VAL A 88 4.70 18.86 -17.17
C VAL A 88 5.78 18.24 -18.07
N ALA A 89 6.06 16.94 -17.96
CA ALA A 89 7.04 16.26 -18.80
C ALA A 89 6.60 16.11 -20.27
N LEU A 90 5.29 16.02 -20.55
CA LEU A 90 4.73 15.92 -21.91
C LEU A 90 4.55 17.28 -22.60
N ALA A 91 4.57 18.37 -21.84
CA ALA A 91 4.47 19.74 -22.35
C ALA A 91 5.83 20.38 -22.72
N ARG A 92 6.93 19.62 -22.59
CA ARG A 92 8.30 20.00 -22.97
C ARG A 92 8.74 19.23 -24.21
#